data_AF-K9SQ05-F1
#
_entry.id   AF-K9SQ05-F1
#
_cell.length_a   1.000
_cell.length_b   1.000
_cell.length_c   1.000
_cell.angle_alpha   90.00
_cell.angle_beta   90.00
_cell.angle_gamma   90.00
#
_symmetry.space_group_name_H-M   'P 1'
#
loop_
_entity.id
_entity.type
_entity.pdbx_description
1 polymer ?
#
loop_
_entity_poly.entity_id
_entity_poly.type
_entity_poly.pdbx_seq_one_letter_code
_entity_poly.pdbx_strand_id
1 'polypeptide(L)'
;MDIQSWDEVKQVEQSFFDPDLLKTEYMQKCRECYYLNKDKSLPINCNRNYLNYLHYFNAIQNHREEHAKHFAKEIKQYQRDIKQCESIISEVIVYHYYIYLIKEGLIHSIDIETKECDLIIERCDGSRFYLEIFCIMPDPKEDENGVWDIQTHTQEAKSSIRQKLLRKAKKQKQFSKDRENFAVIEMNDFRIANDFVIQSSLSDGYKVTFNIKTRETIREGYDWSDSVFELPETRFLKGVIWFKLGNYQHRQVLINPRYRLH
;
A
#
# COMPACT_ATOMS: atom_id res chain seq x y z
N MET A 1 -10.83 -32.36 -30.66
CA MET A 1 -11.46 -31.29 -29.85
C MET A 1 -10.35 -30.36 -29.45
N ASP A 2 -10.19 -29.28 -30.20
CA ASP A 2 -9.22 -28.24 -29.86
C ASP A 2 -9.67 -27.57 -28.57
N ILE A 3 -8.85 -27.71 -27.52
CA ILE A 3 -8.96 -26.87 -26.34
C ILE A 3 -8.49 -25.49 -26.80
N GLN A 4 -9.43 -24.68 -27.27
CA GLN A 4 -9.21 -23.26 -27.49
C GLN A 4 -8.73 -22.70 -26.16
N SER A 5 -7.43 -22.40 -26.03
CA SER A 5 -6.90 -21.88 -24.77
C SER A 5 -7.58 -20.54 -24.49
N TRP A 6 -8.44 -20.51 -23.48
CA TRP A 6 -9.13 -19.31 -23.06
C TRP A 6 -8.11 -18.32 -22.51
N ASP A 7 -7.79 -17.28 -23.29
CA ASP A 7 -6.93 -16.19 -22.84
C ASP A 7 -7.79 -15.15 -22.13
N GLU A 8 -8.01 -15.39 -20.84
CA GLU A 8 -8.80 -14.54 -19.93
C GLU A 8 -8.44 -13.06 -20.05
N VAL A 9 -7.14 -12.74 -20.21
CA VAL A 9 -6.67 -11.36 -20.40
C VAL A 9 -7.34 -10.70 -21.59
N LYS A 10 -7.40 -11.37 -22.75
CA LYS A 10 -8.02 -10.80 -23.97
C LYS A 10 -9.49 -10.49 -23.76
N GLN A 11 -10.20 -11.31 -22.97
CA GLN A 11 -11.62 -11.11 -22.70
C GLN A 11 -11.85 -9.89 -21.80
N VAL A 12 -11.02 -9.76 -20.77
CA VAL A 12 -11.10 -8.59 -19.89
C VAL A 12 -10.66 -7.32 -20.63
N GLU A 13 -9.64 -7.38 -21.49
CA GLU A 13 -9.21 -6.25 -22.34
C GLU A 13 -10.32 -5.79 -23.30
N GLN A 14 -11.07 -6.72 -23.91
CA GLN A 14 -12.17 -6.40 -24.83
C GLN A 14 -13.32 -5.63 -24.16
N SER A 15 -13.52 -5.85 -22.86
CA SER A 15 -14.58 -5.21 -22.06
C SER A 15 -14.04 -4.11 -21.14
N PHE A 16 -12.76 -3.76 -21.27
CA PHE A 16 -12.12 -2.79 -20.40
C PHE A 16 -12.60 -1.36 -20.70
N PHE A 17 -12.96 -0.62 -19.65
CA PHE A 17 -13.64 0.66 -19.78
C PHE A 17 -12.80 1.78 -20.45
N ASP A 18 -11.46 1.68 -20.40
CA ASP A 18 -10.55 2.69 -20.94
C ASP A 18 -9.50 2.05 -21.87
N PRO A 19 -9.82 1.87 -23.17
CA PRO A 19 -8.90 1.25 -24.13
C PRO A 19 -7.60 2.03 -24.34
N ASP A 20 -7.58 3.34 -24.05
CA ASP A 20 -6.37 4.15 -24.19
C ASP A 20 -5.41 3.94 -23.01
N LEU A 21 -5.93 3.65 -21.82
CA LEU A 21 -5.09 3.22 -20.70
C LEU A 21 -4.31 1.94 -21.03
N LEU A 22 -4.92 0.99 -21.74
CA LEU A 22 -4.24 -0.24 -22.18
C LEU A 22 -3.03 0.04 -23.08
N LYS A 23 -3.05 1.14 -23.85
CA LYS A 23 -1.96 1.52 -24.77
C LYS A 23 -0.79 2.20 -24.08
N THR A 24 -0.90 2.52 -22.78
CA THR A 24 0.19 3.17 -22.04
C THR A 24 1.40 2.26 -21.88
N GLU A 25 2.59 2.86 -21.84
CA GLU A 25 3.86 2.13 -21.66
C GLU A 25 3.84 1.28 -20.38
N TYR A 26 3.31 1.84 -19.29
CA TYR A 26 3.17 1.14 -18.00
C TYR A 26 2.28 -0.11 -18.10
N MET A 27 1.09 0.00 -18.72
CA MET A 27 0.16 -1.13 -18.84
C MET A 27 0.70 -2.21 -19.78
N GLN A 28 1.34 -1.82 -20.89
CA GLN A 28 2.00 -2.77 -21.79
C GLN A 28 3.13 -3.53 -21.08
N LYS A 29 3.95 -2.84 -20.28
CA LYS A 29 4.99 -3.49 -19.46
C LYS A 29 4.40 -4.46 -18.45
N CYS A 30 3.31 -4.08 -17.76
CA CYS A 30 2.62 -4.98 -16.83
C CYS A 30 2.11 -6.24 -17.54
N ARG A 31 1.54 -6.07 -18.74
CA ARG A 31 1.04 -7.15 -19.59
C ARG A 31 2.17 -8.10 -20.01
N GLU A 32 3.29 -7.57 -20.49
CA GLU A 32 4.48 -8.36 -20.84
C GLU A 32 5.00 -9.15 -19.63
N CYS A 33 5.17 -8.49 -18.48
CA CYS A 33 5.59 -9.16 -17.25
C CYS A 33 4.64 -10.28 -16.82
N TYR A 34 3.32 -10.08 -16.99
CA TYR A 34 2.32 -11.11 -16.67
C TYR A 34 2.52 -12.38 -17.49
N TYR A 35 2.63 -12.26 -18.82
CA TYR A 35 2.86 -13.42 -19.69
C TYR A 35 4.24 -14.04 -19.46
N LEU A 36 5.29 -13.25 -19.28
CA LEU A 36 6.63 -13.76 -18.97
C LEU A 36 6.66 -14.63 -17.71
N ASN A 37 5.95 -14.22 -16.66
CA ASN A 37 5.88 -15.02 -15.43
C ASN A 37 5.02 -16.28 -15.62
N LYS A 38 3.90 -16.16 -16.35
CA LYS A 38 3.01 -17.30 -16.66
C LYS A 38 3.74 -18.37 -17.46
N ASP A 39 4.44 -17.98 -18.52
CA ASP A 39 5.19 -18.90 -19.40
C ASP A 39 6.34 -19.59 -18.67
N LYS A 40 7.02 -18.87 -17.76
CA LYS A 40 8.12 -19.41 -16.96
C LYS A 40 7.66 -20.15 -15.70
N SER A 41 6.35 -20.29 -15.47
CA SER A 41 5.78 -20.85 -14.23
C SER A 41 6.36 -20.19 -12.96
N LEU A 42 6.70 -18.90 -13.05
CA LEU A 42 7.19 -18.13 -11.92
C LEU A 42 6.01 -17.73 -11.03
N PRO A 43 6.20 -17.66 -9.70
CA PRO A 43 5.17 -17.17 -8.80
C PRO A 43 4.71 -15.76 -9.21
N ILE A 44 3.45 -15.64 -9.63
CA ILE A 44 2.80 -14.37 -9.89
C ILE A 44 2.18 -13.90 -8.57
N ASN A 45 2.44 -12.64 -8.19
CA ASN A 45 1.68 -12.05 -7.11
C ASN A 45 0.19 -12.01 -7.49
N CYS A 46 -0.62 -12.81 -6.80
CA CYS A 46 -2.04 -12.97 -7.08
C CYS A 46 -2.88 -11.73 -6.79
N ASN A 47 -2.33 -10.65 -6.21
CA ASN A 47 -3.04 -9.38 -6.04
C ASN A 47 -2.39 -8.24 -6.84
N ARG A 48 -1.13 -8.37 -7.25
CA ARG A 48 -0.41 -7.37 -8.06
C ARG A 48 0.06 -7.95 -9.38
N ASN A 49 -0.86 -8.04 -10.32
CA ASN A 49 -0.58 -8.46 -11.67
C ASN A 49 -1.57 -7.80 -12.64
N TYR A 50 -1.21 -7.81 -13.92
CA TYR A 50 -1.95 -7.12 -14.97
C TYR A 50 -3.44 -7.49 -15.01
N LEU A 51 -3.75 -8.79 -14.99
CA LEU A 51 -5.14 -9.25 -15.04
C LEU A 51 -5.97 -8.68 -13.88
N ASN A 52 -5.43 -8.71 -12.67
CA ASN A 52 -6.12 -8.12 -11.51
C ASN A 52 -6.23 -6.61 -11.57
N TYR A 53 -5.25 -5.91 -12.13
CA TYR A 53 -5.39 -4.46 -12.34
C TYR A 53 -6.59 -4.16 -13.22
N LEU A 54 -6.78 -4.92 -14.31
CA LEU A 54 -7.96 -4.77 -15.16
C LEU A 54 -9.26 -5.02 -14.37
N HIS A 55 -9.31 -6.07 -13.54
CA HIS A 55 -10.47 -6.35 -12.70
C HIS A 55 -10.74 -5.25 -11.67
N TYR A 56 -9.72 -4.72 -11.01
CA TYR A 56 -9.87 -3.65 -10.02
C TYR A 56 -10.40 -2.39 -10.67
N PHE A 57 -9.84 -2.00 -11.80
CA PHE A 57 -10.31 -0.85 -12.57
C PHE A 57 -11.77 -1.00 -13.01
N ASN A 58 -12.16 -2.16 -13.54
CA ASN A 58 -13.55 -2.44 -13.91
C ASN A 58 -14.46 -2.46 -12.69
N ALA A 59 -14.02 -2.99 -11.55
CA ALA A 59 -14.81 -2.98 -10.32
C ALA A 59 -15.01 -1.57 -9.77
N ILE A 60 -13.98 -0.71 -9.83
CA ILE A 60 -14.08 0.71 -9.50
C ILE A 60 -15.01 1.42 -10.48
N GLN A 61 -14.92 1.14 -11.78
CA GLN A 61 -15.78 1.76 -12.78
C GLN A 61 -17.26 1.41 -12.54
N ASN A 62 -17.55 0.14 -12.25
CA ASN A 62 -18.92 -0.32 -11.94
C ASN A 62 -19.46 0.27 -10.63
N HIS A 63 -18.58 0.61 -9.68
CA HIS A 63 -18.97 1.26 -8.44
C HIS A 63 -19.14 2.77 -8.59
N ARG A 64 -18.17 3.45 -9.21
CA ARG A 64 -18.14 4.89 -9.46
C ARG A 64 -17.20 5.23 -10.62
N GLU A 65 -17.78 5.39 -11.81
CA GLU A 65 -17.07 5.60 -13.08
C GLU A 65 -16.05 6.76 -13.04
N GLU A 66 -16.43 7.90 -12.44
CA GLU A 66 -15.57 9.07 -12.32
C GLU A 66 -14.25 8.77 -11.58
N HIS A 67 -14.26 7.84 -10.62
CA HIS A 67 -13.07 7.47 -9.85
C HIS A 67 -12.15 6.56 -10.65
N ALA A 68 -12.71 5.64 -11.43
CA ALA A 68 -11.92 4.83 -12.35
C ALA A 68 -11.23 5.72 -13.41
N LYS A 69 -11.96 6.70 -13.96
CA LYS A 69 -11.42 7.70 -14.89
C LYS A 69 -10.32 8.54 -14.26
N HIS A 70 -10.46 8.92 -12.99
CA HIS A 70 -9.43 9.65 -12.24
C HIS A 70 -8.11 8.87 -12.22
N PHE A 71 -8.12 7.63 -11.70
CA PHE A 71 -6.92 6.80 -11.65
C PHE A 71 -6.34 6.52 -13.04
N ALA A 72 -7.19 6.25 -14.04
CA ALA A 72 -6.74 6.02 -15.42
C ALA A 72 -6.05 7.27 -16.01
N LYS A 73 -6.58 8.45 -15.74
CA LYS A 73 -5.97 9.73 -16.16
C LYS A 73 -4.60 9.91 -15.52
N GLU A 74 -4.45 9.62 -14.23
CA GLU A 74 -3.16 9.73 -13.55
C GLU A 74 -2.13 8.75 -14.09
N ILE A 75 -2.49 7.47 -14.31
CA ILE A 75 -1.56 6.51 -14.93
C ILE A 75 -1.15 6.98 -16.33
N LYS A 76 -2.10 7.48 -17.14
CA LYS A 76 -1.79 8.04 -18.47
C LYS A 76 -0.82 9.22 -18.39
N GLN A 77 -0.99 10.10 -17.41
CA GLN A 77 -0.12 11.24 -17.16
C GLN A 77 1.30 10.80 -16.76
N TYR A 78 1.41 9.77 -15.90
CA TYR A 78 2.68 9.33 -15.33
C TYR A 78 3.25 8.06 -15.96
N GLN A 79 2.77 7.63 -17.12
CA GLN A 79 3.07 6.31 -17.72
C GLN A 79 4.55 5.95 -17.89
N ARG A 80 5.47 6.93 -17.85
CA ARG A 80 6.93 6.73 -17.90
C ARG A 80 7.60 6.71 -16.52
N ASP A 81 6.94 7.23 -15.49
CA ASP A 81 7.37 7.17 -14.10
C ASP A 81 6.73 5.95 -13.42
N ILE A 82 7.45 4.82 -13.48
CA ILE A 82 7.01 3.56 -12.89
C ILE A 82 6.70 3.74 -11.40
N LYS A 83 7.50 4.53 -10.66
CA LYS A 83 7.31 4.66 -9.22
C LYS A 83 5.99 5.37 -8.91
N GLN A 84 5.64 6.36 -9.73
CA GLN A 84 4.36 7.06 -9.59
C GLN A 84 3.18 6.17 -10.00
N CYS A 85 3.29 5.42 -11.11
CA CYS A 85 2.26 4.45 -11.49
C CYS A 85 2.04 3.37 -10.41
N GLU A 86 3.10 2.84 -9.81
CA GLU A 86 2.98 1.87 -8.70
C GLU A 86 2.34 2.47 -7.44
N SER A 87 2.50 3.78 -7.22
CA SER A 87 1.78 4.52 -6.17
C SER A 87 0.28 4.50 -6.45
N ILE A 88 -0.12 4.93 -7.65
CA ILE A 88 -1.52 4.99 -8.08
C ILE A 88 -2.16 3.59 -8.06
N ILE A 89 -1.45 2.54 -8.49
CA ILE A 89 -1.95 1.17 -8.42
C ILE A 89 -2.17 0.72 -6.97
N SER A 90 -1.35 1.17 -6.03
CA SER A 90 -1.57 0.87 -4.61
C SER A 90 -2.86 1.52 -4.13
N GLU A 91 -3.18 2.72 -4.60
CA GLU A 91 -4.45 3.39 -4.31
C GLU A 91 -5.64 2.65 -4.92
N VAL A 92 -5.51 2.20 -6.18
CA VAL A 92 -6.52 1.35 -6.86
C VAL A 92 -6.80 0.07 -6.08
N ILE A 93 -5.76 -0.61 -5.57
CA ILE A 93 -5.91 -1.84 -4.78
C ILE A 93 -6.66 -1.56 -3.47
N VAL A 94 -6.27 -0.50 -2.75
CA VAL A 94 -6.94 -0.11 -1.50
C VAL A 94 -8.40 0.25 -1.79
N TYR A 95 -8.64 1.09 -2.79
CA TYR A 95 -10.00 1.49 -3.18
C TYR A 95 -10.86 0.27 -3.50
N HIS A 96 -10.37 -0.63 -4.36
CA HIS A 96 -11.07 -1.85 -4.74
C HIS A 96 -11.47 -2.70 -3.53
N TYR A 97 -10.59 -2.83 -2.53
CA TYR A 97 -10.92 -3.54 -1.30
C TYR A 97 -12.10 -2.90 -0.55
N TYR A 98 -12.14 -1.58 -0.44
CA TYR A 98 -13.24 -0.90 0.25
C TYR A 98 -14.57 -1.01 -0.51
N ILE A 99 -14.58 -1.19 -1.83
CA ILE A 99 -15.80 -1.52 -2.58
C ILE A 99 -16.42 -2.82 -2.07
N TYR A 100 -15.60 -3.83 -1.76
CA TYR A 100 -16.08 -5.10 -1.21
C TYR A 100 -16.77 -4.88 0.14
N LEU A 101 -16.18 -4.07 1.03
CA LEU A 101 -16.76 -3.74 2.33
C LEU A 101 -18.09 -2.98 2.22
N ILE A 102 -18.26 -2.14 1.19
CA ILE A 102 -19.55 -1.47 0.90
C ILE A 102 -20.60 -2.51 0.52
N LYS A 103 -20.25 -3.46 -0.36
CA LYS A 103 -21.16 -4.53 -0.79
C LYS A 103 -21.59 -5.43 0.38
N GLU A 104 -20.72 -5.62 1.36
CA GLU A 104 -21.03 -6.34 2.61
C GLU A 104 -21.79 -5.48 3.65
N GLY A 105 -22.00 -4.19 3.39
CA GLY A 105 -22.67 -3.28 4.32
C GLY A 105 -21.85 -2.93 5.57
N LEU A 106 -20.53 -3.14 5.53
CA LEU A 106 -19.62 -2.86 6.66
C LEU A 106 -19.19 -1.39 6.74
N ILE A 107 -19.28 -0.67 5.61
CA ILE A 107 -19.05 0.76 5.51
C ILE A 107 -20.11 1.37 4.57
N HIS A 108 -20.29 2.68 4.65
CA HIS A 108 -21.30 3.39 3.86
C HIS A 108 -20.78 3.76 2.46
N SER A 109 -19.64 4.43 2.38
CA SER A 109 -19.10 4.92 1.11
C SER A 109 -17.58 5.11 1.15
N ILE A 110 -17.01 5.28 -0.04
CA ILE A 110 -15.60 5.62 -0.28
C ILE A 110 -15.54 6.76 -1.30
N ASP A 111 -14.66 7.72 -1.05
CA ASP A 111 -14.38 8.83 -1.97
C ASP A 111 -12.88 9.08 -2.15
N ILE A 112 -12.51 9.62 -3.32
CA ILE A 112 -11.15 10.10 -3.59
C ILE A 112 -11.05 11.53 -3.05
N GLU A 113 -9.99 11.80 -2.30
CA GLU A 113 -9.59 13.14 -1.92
C GLU A 113 -8.20 13.41 -2.51
N THR A 114 -7.91 14.65 -2.90
CA THR A 114 -6.64 14.98 -3.59
C THR A 114 -5.82 16.04 -2.86
N LYS A 115 -6.38 16.64 -1.80
CA LYS A 115 -5.74 17.75 -1.09
C LYS A 115 -5.15 17.36 0.25
N GLU A 116 -5.80 16.46 1.00
CA GLU A 116 -5.50 16.27 2.43
C GLU A 116 -5.42 14.81 2.89
N CYS A 117 -5.73 13.90 1.99
CA CYS A 117 -5.55 12.45 2.08
C CYS A 117 -5.85 11.88 0.70
N ASP A 118 -5.60 10.60 0.48
CA ASP A 118 -5.88 9.95 -0.81
C ASP A 118 -7.32 9.42 -0.87
N LEU A 119 -7.83 8.84 0.23
CA LEU A 119 -9.19 8.30 0.31
C LEU A 119 -9.92 8.72 1.59
N ILE A 120 -11.23 8.91 1.48
CA ILE A 120 -12.13 9.11 2.63
C ILE A 120 -13.10 7.93 2.68
N ILE A 121 -13.18 7.28 3.84
CA ILE A 121 -14.15 6.22 4.11
C ILE A 121 -15.23 6.76 5.03
N GLU A 122 -16.49 6.70 4.60
CA GLU A 122 -17.63 6.99 5.46
C GLU A 122 -18.17 5.67 6.04
N ARG A 123 -18.28 5.62 7.36
CA ARG A 123 -18.80 4.48 8.11
C ARG A 123 -20.32 4.55 8.20
N CYS A 124 -20.95 3.42 8.52
CA CYS A 124 -22.40 3.33 8.67
C CYS A 124 -22.97 4.24 9.79
N ASP A 125 -22.14 4.65 10.75
CA ASP A 125 -22.49 5.59 11.81
C ASP A 125 -22.26 7.07 11.42
N GLY A 126 -21.88 7.35 10.17
CA GLY A 126 -21.58 8.68 9.64
C GLY A 126 -20.19 9.21 10.00
N SER A 127 -19.42 8.50 10.83
CA SER A 127 -18.03 8.86 11.10
C SER A 127 -17.12 8.59 9.90
N ARG A 128 -15.97 9.27 9.83
CA ARG A 128 -15.06 9.22 8.67
C ARG A 128 -13.65 8.82 9.04
N PHE A 129 -13.06 7.93 8.24
CA PHE A 129 -11.64 7.64 8.26
C PHE A 129 -10.97 8.32 7.06
N TYR A 130 -9.80 8.91 7.29
CA TYR A 130 -9.02 9.61 6.28
C TYR A 130 -7.75 8.80 6.02
N LEU A 131 -7.63 8.23 4.84
CA LEU A 131 -6.56 7.29 4.49
C LEU A 131 -5.52 7.97 3.62
N GLU A 132 -4.27 7.90 4.05
CA GLU A 132 -3.10 8.27 3.26
C GLU A 132 -2.35 6.99 2.88
N ILE A 133 -2.18 6.75 1.58
CA ILE A 133 -1.66 5.50 1.02
C ILE A 133 -0.18 5.67 0.67
N PHE A 134 0.61 4.69 1.07
CA PHE A 134 2.05 4.67 0.90
C PHE A 134 2.44 3.41 0.12
N CYS A 135 2.80 3.58 -1.14
CA CYS A 135 3.52 2.55 -1.88
C CYS A 135 4.98 2.51 -1.45
N ILE A 136 5.35 1.45 -0.74
CA ILE A 136 6.70 1.20 -0.26
C ILE A 136 7.37 0.20 -1.19
N MET A 137 8.30 0.72 -1.99
CA MET A 137 9.27 -0.07 -2.73
C MET A 137 10.64 -0.02 -2.03
N PRO A 138 11.42 -1.10 -2.08
CA PRO A 138 12.81 -1.08 -1.66
C PRO A 138 13.61 -0.14 -2.58
N ASP A 139 14.61 0.50 -2.00
CA ASP A 139 15.61 1.29 -2.73
C ASP A 139 16.96 0.62 -2.49
N PRO A 140 17.20 -0.52 -3.16
CA PRO A 140 18.32 -1.38 -2.82
C PRO A 140 19.61 -0.70 -3.27
N LYS A 141 20.60 -0.62 -2.38
CA LYS A 141 21.92 -0.06 -2.68
C LYS A 141 22.95 -1.17 -2.60
N GLU A 142 23.69 -1.34 -3.68
CA GLU A 142 24.79 -2.30 -3.72
C GLU A 142 25.99 -1.72 -2.98
N ASP A 143 26.56 -2.50 -2.06
CA ASP A 143 27.80 -2.16 -1.37
C ASP A 143 29.04 -2.57 -2.18
N GLU A 144 30.22 -2.30 -1.65
CA GLU A 144 31.51 -2.61 -2.29
C GLU A 144 31.73 -4.11 -2.56
N ASN A 145 30.95 -5.00 -1.94
CA ASN A 145 31.03 -6.44 -2.08
C ASN A 145 29.91 -7.03 -2.95
N GLY A 146 29.07 -6.18 -3.57
CA GLY A 146 27.93 -6.62 -4.36
C GLY A 146 26.72 -7.06 -3.52
N VAL A 147 26.72 -6.76 -2.21
CA VAL A 147 25.60 -7.07 -1.32
C VAL A 147 24.60 -5.92 -1.39
N TRP A 148 23.33 -6.26 -1.60
CA TRP A 148 22.24 -5.29 -1.65
C TRP A 148 21.75 -4.95 -0.25
N ASP A 149 22.00 -3.72 0.20
CA ASP A 149 21.44 -3.17 1.43
C ASP A 149 20.04 -2.58 1.17
N ILE A 150 19.06 -3.03 1.96
CA ILE A 150 17.66 -2.58 1.92
C ILE A 150 17.27 -2.02 3.28
N GLN A 151 17.21 -0.69 3.35
CA GLN A 151 17.09 0.03 4.62
C GLN A 151 15.65 0.43 4.98
N THR A 152 14.63 -0.15 4.34
CA THR A 152 13.21 0.20 4.55
C THR A 152 12.74 0.00 6.00
N HIS A 153 13.39 -0.92 6.71
CA HIS A 153 13.12 -1.29 8.10
C HIS A 153 13.77 -0.36 9.13
N THR A 154 14.71 0.49 8.72
CA THR A 154 15.45 1.37 9.64
C THR A 154 14.62 2.60 10.01
N GLN A 155 15.05 3.38 11.01
CA GLN A 155 14.37 4.64 11.33
C GLN A 155 14.87 5.82 10.48
N GLU A 156 16.18 5.87 10.20
CA GLU A 156 16.85 7.07 9.67
C GLU A 156 16.98 7.09 8.14
N ALA A 157 16.94 5.93 7.48
CA ALA A 157 17.12 5.90 6.04
C ALA A 157 15.97 6.64 5.33
N LYS A 158 16.30 7.45 4.33
CA LYS A 158 15.28 8.19 3.53
C LYS A 158 14.25 7.26 2.86
N SER A 159 14.63 6.02 2.59
CA SER A 159 13.79 4.98 2.00
C SER A 159 12.88 4.29 3.04
N SER A 160 13.11 4.52 4.34
CA SER A 160 12.34 3.91 5.40
C SER A 160 10.90 4.38 5.45
N ILE A 161 10.06 3.54 6.04
CA ILE A 161 8.64 3.84 6.22
C ILE A 161 8.47 5.06 7.12
N ARG A 162 9.20 5.13 8.25
CA ARG A 162 9.18 6.29 9.16
C ARG A 162 9.51 7.58 8.43
N GLN A 163 10.61 7.62 7.68
CA GLN A 163 11.00 8.86 6.98
C GLN A 163 10.02 9.22 5.86
N LYS A 164 9.45 8.24 5.14
CA LYS A 164 8.40 8.49 4.15
C LYS A 164 7.15 9.09 4.78
N LEU A 165 6.72 8.55 5.92
CA LEU A 165 5.57 9.03 6.68
C LEU A 165 5.83 10.46 7.20
N LEU A 166 6.96 10.70 7.85
CA LEU A 166 7.32 12.03 8.36
C LEU A 166 7.47 13.06 7.25
N ARG A 167 7.99 12.66 6.09
CA ARG A 167 8.08 13.53 4.92
C ARG A 167 6.70 13.93 4.41
N LYS A 168 5.74 13.01 4.31
CA LYS A 168 4.36 13.34 3.92
C LYS A 168 3.70 14.25 4.96
N ALA A 169 3.84 13.94 6.24
CA ALA A 169 3.34 14.79 7.33
C ALA A 169 3.89 16.22 7.26
N LYS A 170 5.21 16.37 7.16
CA LYS A 170 5.89 17.68 7.15
C LYS A 170 5.71 18.47 5.85
N LYS A 171 5.97 17.82 4.70
CA LYS A 171 6.05 18.52 3.41
C LYS A 171 4.71 18.64 2.72
N GLN A 172 3.88 17.59 2.81
CA GLN A 172 2.58 17.53 2.13
C GLN A 172 1.43 17.92 3.07
N LYS A 173 1.74 18.25 4.34
CA LYS A 173 0.77 18.63 5.38
C LYS A 173 -0.32 17.57 5.62
N GLN A 174 -0.03 16.32 5.30
CA GLN A 174 -0.90 15.19 5.67
C GLN A 174 -0.91 15.01 7.18
N PHE A 175 -1.99 14.42 7.71
CA PHE A 175 -2.19 14.21 9.16
C PHE A 175 -2.19 15.50 10.00
N SER A 176 -2.39 16.67 9.39
CA SER A 176 -2.30 17.96 10.09
C SER A 176 -3.58 18.35 10.84
N LYS A 177 -4.69 17.66 10.57
CA LYS A 177 -6.01 17.92 11.18
C LYS A 177 -6.35 16.89 12.23
N ASP A 178 -7.02 17.35 13.28
CA ASP A 178 -7.56 16.51 14.35
C ASP A 178 -8.80 15.75 13.86
N ARG A 179 -8.56 14.55 13.33
CA ARG A 179 -9.54 13.63 12.76
C ARG A 179 -8.90 12.26 12.63
N GLU A 180 -9.70 11.23 12.40
CA GLU A 180 -9.23 9.84 12.37
C GLU A 180 -8.41 9.52 11.11
N ASN A 181 -7.15 9.96 11.11
CA ASN A 181 -6.24 9.74 10.00
C ASN A 181 -5.51 8.39 10.16
N PHE A 182 -5.41 7.64 9.07
CA PHE A 182 -4.66 6.40 8.98
C PHE A 182 -3.62 6.48 7.87
N ALA A 183 -2.42 5.96 8.16
CA ALA A 183 -1.44 5.66 7.13
C ALA A 183 -1.66 4.22 6.65
N VAL A 184 -1.87 4.04 5.35
CA VAL A 184 -2.11 2.74 4.70
C VAL A 184 -0.86 2.36 3.92
N ILE A 185 -0.08 1.43 4.45
CA ILE A 185 1.18 1.00 3.87
C ILE A 185 0.97 -0.22 2.98
N GLU A 186 1.30 -0.05 1.71
CA GLU A 186 1.38 -1.12 0.73
C GLU A 186 2.84 -1.46 0.46
N MET A 187 3.24 -2.70 0.77
CA MET A 187 4.59 -3.18 0.49
C MET A 187 4.60 -3.93 -0.83
N ASN A 188 5.05 -3.24 -1.88
CA ASN A 188 4.96 -3.68 -3.27
C ASN A 188 6.04 -4.72 -3.66
N ASP A 189 6.92 -5.11 -2.75
CA ASP A 189 8.04 -6.00 -3.07
C ASP A 189 8.22 -7.08 -2.01
N PHE A 190 8.37 -8.33 -2.47
CA PHE A 190 8.47 -9.50 -1.61
C PHE A 190 9.68 -9.45 -0.67
N ARG A 191 10.75 -8.73 -1.05
CA ARG A 191 11.97 -8.57 -0.23
C ARG A 191 11.70 -7.82 1.06
N ILE A 192 10.63 -7.02 1.11
CA ILE A 192 10.30 -6.18 2.27
C ILE A 192 8.88 -6.41 2.80
N ALA A 193 8.09 -7.28 2.18
CA ALA A 193 6.69 -7.49 2.52
C ALA A 193 6.48 -8.33 3.78
N ASN A 194 7.02 -7.89 4.91
CA ASN A 194 6.88 -8.55 6.21
C ASN A 194 6.62 -7.54 7.34
N ASP A 195 6.09 -8.05 8.45
CA ASP A 195 5.68 -7.20 9.57
C ASP A 195 6.89 -6.59 10.29
N PHE A 196 8.03 -7.26 10.23
CA PHE A 196 9.28 -6.77 10.80
C PHE A 196 9.71 -5.44 10.19
N VAL A 197 9.62 -5.29 8.86
CA VAL A 197 10.00 -4.04 8.18
C VAL A 197 9.16 -2.86 8.68
N ILE A 198 7.86 -3.07 8.90
CA ILE A 198 6.94 -2.04 9.40
C ILE A 198 7.24 -1.74 10.87
N GLN A 199 7.22 -2.76 11.71
CA GLN A 199 7.32 -2.59 13.16
C GLN A 199 8.69 -2.05 13.55
N SER A 200 9.78 -2.54 12.94
CA SER A 200 11.13 -2.02 13.16
C SER A 200 11.29 -0.57 12.70
N SER A 201 10.65 -0.15 11.61
CA SER A 201 10.77 1.23 11.14
C SER A 201 9.99 2.21 12.03
N LEU A 202 8.86 1.78 12.60
CA LEU A 202 7.96 2.64 13.38
C LEU A 202 8.22 2.63 14.90
N SER A 203 9.12 1.78 15.39
CA SER A 203 9.52 1.61 16.79
C SER A 203 11.05 1.69 16.92
N ASP A 204 11.60 1.66 18.13
CA ASP A 204 13.04 1.59 18.42
C ASP A 204 13.63 0.17 18.19
N GLY A 205 13.05 -0.57 17.25
CA GLY A 205 13.45 -1.92 16.88
C GLY A 205 12.99 -3.02 17.84
N TYR A 206 13.30 -4.26 17.46
CA TYR A 206 13.05 -5.44 18.29
C TYR A 206 14.18 -5.60 19.32
N LYS A 207 13.82 -5.66 20.61
CA LYS A 207 14.79 -5.79 21.70
C LYS A 207 14.57 -7.09 22.47
N VAL A 208 15.67 -7.74 22.81
CA VAL A 208 15.71 -8.92 23.67
C VAL A 208 16.52 -8.56 24.90
N THR A 209 15.89 -8.66 26.07
CA THR A 209 16.54 -8.48 27.37
C THR A 209 16.72 -9.85 27.99
N PHE A 210 17.97 -10.23 28.28
CA PHE A 210 18.32 -11.52 28.88
C PHE A 210 18.98 -11.34 30.24
N ASN A 211 18.72 -12.30 31.13
CA ASN A 211 19.48 -12.44 32.36
C ASN A 211 20.87 -12.99 32.02
N ILE A 212 21.92 -12.19 32.24
CA ILE A 212 23.29 -12.60 31.89
C ILE A 212 23.72 -13.88 32.63
N LYS A 213 23.23 -14.10 33.86
CA LYS A 213 23.61 -15.24 34.70
C LYS A 213 22.90 -16.53 34.29
N THR A 214 21.58 -16.47 34.05
CA THR A 214 20.80 -17.67 33.70
C THR A 214 20.72 -17.90 32.19
N ARG A 215 21.11 -16.90 31.38
CA ARG A 215 20.91 -16.82 29.92
C ARG A 215 19.45 -16.90 29.48
N GLU A 216 18.51 -16.75 30.41
CA GLU A 216 17.09 -16.77 30.10
C GLU A 216 16.62 -15.41 29.59
N THR A 217 15.72 -15.44 28.61
CA THR A 217 15.02 -14.25 28.12
C THR A 217 14.07 -13.74 29.19
N ILE A 218 14.27 -12.50 29.65
CA ILE A 218 13.41 -11.80 30.60
C ILE A 218 12.25 -11.13 29.86
N ARG A 219 12.56 -10.49 28.73
CA ARG A 219 11.60 -9.74 27.92
C ARG A 219 12.05 -9.72 26.48
N GLU A 220 11.12 -9.91 25.56
CA GLU A 220 11.33 -9.73 24.12
C GLU A 220 10.17 -8.96 23.50
N GLY A 221 10.45 -8.23 22.43
CA GLY A 221 9.44 -7.51 21.66
C GLY A 221 9.94 -6.19 21.09
N TYR A 222 9.09 -5.52 20.32
CA TYR A 222 9.34 -4.18 19.81
C TYR A 222 9.33 -3.13 20.93
N ASP A 223 10.34 -2.28 20.95
CA ASP A 223 10.44 -1.17 21.89
C ASP A 223 9.80 0.09 21.32
N TRP A 224 8.63 0.45 21.85
CA TRP A 224 7.86 1.60 21.38
C TRP A 224 8.23 2.92 22.09
N SER A 225 9.33 2.97 22.84
CA SER A 225 9.78 4.19 23.53
C SER A 225 10.16 5.33 22.57
N ASP A 226 10.72 5.03 21.40
CA ASP A 226 10.91 5.97 20.29
C ASP A 226 9.97 5.65 19.11
N SER A 227 8.68 5.58 19.41
CA SER A 227 7.67 5.35 18.38
C SER A 227 7.47 6.57 17.48
N VAL A 228 7.13 6.31 16.22
CA VAL A 228 6.62 7.35 15.30
C VAL A 228 5.43 8.10 15.88
N PHE A 229 4.65 7.49 16.78
CA PHE A 229 3.47 8.10 17.41
C PHE A 229 3.81 9.14 18.47
N GLU A 230 5.07 9.20 18.95
CA GLU A 230 5.54 10.20 19.90
C GLU A 230 5.94 11.52 19.25
N LEU A 231 6.00 11.53 17.91
CA LEU A 231 6.48 12.67 17.16
C LEU A 231 5.37 13.73 16.98
N PRO A 232 5.66 15.02 17.17
CA PRO A 232 4.67 16.09 17.01
C PRO A 232 3.98 16.10 15.64
N GLU A 233 4.68 15.67 14.60
CA GLU A 233 4.23 15.73 13.21
C GLU A 233 3.19 14.65 12.87
N THR A 234 3.05 13.64 13.72
CA THR A 234 2.15 12.50 13.56
C THR A 234 1.12 12.45 14.69
N ARG A 235 0.96 13.53 15.46
CA ARG A 235 0.06 13.61 16.61
C ARG A 235 -1.40 13.24 16.31
N PHE A 236 -1.87 13.48 15.08
CA PHE A 236 -3.23 13.14 14.64
C PHE A 236 -3.29 11.84 13.82
N LEU A 237 -2.21 11.05 13.82
CA LEU A 237 -2.21 9.71 13.25
C LEU A 237 -2.87 8.75 14.24
N LYS A 238 -4.06 8.25 13.90
CA LYS A 238 -4.80 7.27 14.70
C LYS A 238 -4.18 5.88 14.62
N GLY A 239 -3.64 5.52 13.46
CA GLY A 239 -3.00 4.23 13.30
C GLY A 239 -2.39 4.02 11.92
N VAL A 240 -1.74 2.87 11.80
CA VAL A 240 -1.10 2.40 10.57
C VAL A 240 -1.73 1.07 10.19
N ILE A 241 -2.23 1.00 8.96
CA ILE A 241 -2.76 -0.23 8.35
C ILE A 241 -1.70 -0.70 7.36
N TRP A 242 -1.33 -1.97 7.34
CA TRP A 242 -0.45 -2.49 6.30
C TRP A 242 -0.91 -3.84 5.79
N PHE A 243 -0.51 -4.14 4.57
CA PHE A 243 -0.81 -5.39 3.90
C PHE A 243 0.34 -5.78 2.98
N LYS A 244 0.49 -7.08 2.80
CA LYS A 244 1.60 -7.66 2.04
C LYS A 244 1.15 -7.78 0.59
N LEU A 245 1.88 -7.13 -0.31
CA LEU A 245 1.80 -7.45 -1.75
C LEU A 245 0.38 -7.39 -2.31
N GLY A 246 -0.41 -6.37 -1.96
CA GLY A 246 -1.80 -6.23 -2.41
C GLY A 246 -2.85 -7.08 -1.69
N ASN A 247 -2.48 -7.97 -0.75
CA ASN A 247 -3.44 -8.82 -0.02
C ASN A 247 -4.10 -8.07 1.16
N TYR A 248 -5.03 -7.17 0.84
CA TYR A 248 -5.70 -6.34 1.84
C TYR A 248 -6.65 -7.13 2.77
N GLN A 249 -7.10 -8.31 2.36
CA GLN A 249 -7.92 -9.19 3.22
C GLN A 249 -7.18 -9.59 4.50
N HIS A 250 -5.85 -9.72 4.44
CA HIS A 250 -5.01 -10.07 5.59
C HIS A 250 -4.32 -8.84 6.21
N ARG A 251 -4.92 -7.66 6.05
CA ARG A 251 -4.35 -6.41 6.61
C ARG A 251 -4.09 -6.56 8.10
N GLN A 252 -3.03 -5.93 8.53
CA GLN A 252 -2.67 -5.74 9.92
C GLN A 252 -2.89 -4.28 10.30
N VAL A 253 -3.12 -4.03 11.58
CA VAL A 253 -3.38 -2.69 12.09
C VAL A 253 -2.58 -2.45 13.36
N LEU A 254 -1.89 -1.33 13.40
CA LEU A 254 -1.19 -0.80 14.57
C LEU A 254 -1.89 0.48 14.98
N ILE A 255 -2.54 0.47 16.14
CA ILE A 255 -3.27 1.62 16.67
C ILE A 255 -2.33 2.45 17.54
N ASN A 256 -2.38 3.77 17.39
CA ASN A 256 -1.70 4.70 18.27
C ASN A 256 -2.41 4.69 19.65
N PRO A 257 -1.77 4.16 20.71
CA PRO A 257 -2.41 4.06 22.02
C PRO A 257 -2.64 5.41 22.70
N ARG A 258 -2.00 6.48 22.19
CA ARG A 258 -2.10 7.85 22.72
C ARG A 258 -3.07 8.72 21.93
N TYR A 259 -3.65 8.20 20.86
CA TYR A 259 -4.60 8.95 20.06
C TYR A 259 -5.88 9.22 20.85
N ARG A 260 -6.23 10.50 20.98
CA ARG A 260 -7.46 10.98 21.60
C ARG A 260 -8.07 12.01 20.67
N LEU A 261 -9.30 11.79 20.23
CA LEU A 261 -10.08 12.84 19.58
C LEU A 261 -10.45 13.87 20.65
N HIS A 262 -10.17 15.14 20.36
CA HIS A 262 -10.63 16.26 21.19
C HIS A 262 -12.05 16.69 20.84
#